data_AF-A0A5N5Q9N0-F1
#
_entry.id   AF-A0A5N5Q9N0-F1
#
_cell.length_a   1.000
_cell.length_b   1.000
_cell.length_c   1.000
_cell.angle_alpha   90.00
_cell.angle_beta   90.00
_cell.angle_gamma   90.00
#
_symmetry.space_group_name_H-M   'P 1'
#
loop_
_entity.id
_entity.type
_entity.pdbx_description
1 polymer ?
#
loop_
_entity_poly.entity_id
_entity_poly.type
_entity_poly.pdbx_seq_one_letter_code
_entity_poly.pdbx_strand_id
1 'polypeptide(L)'
;MTDDWMQRRWWAKQALGTIARAAAVRALSRVFWGRKPDRSSRDNAKLFEEGLKALSGLMGANVAEISRNYDNLAAECGRHLKTIGICVDPHSPEFDLKVFSAGVCDWMRSQGFKHAEVSLPDDTYYHLMNHFPHTFMTTNRQTLPLSLVYTFVAIVTRLGLCAAPVGFPAHVHAWIYLPGAELDDDTRDWEEDTPTRRLAVDVFNSDKEPFRHSDAMRNVLDNMGIPRSDQSLWMRPAMASDMVERAANNILNSAERLHHHGEEMVPREVRGAGLYTASVALLIARPEAANALQLVALVVGVVREYFPLDIDPILAQELAPILDRNQNESIGMHLRSIVELLRGAVIGGKQKPQQGKRLWWVGMVFRHLRYGYIGVVLDCDEKCMAGEEWIRQMGVDSLARGGSQPFYTVLATDGSSRYVAEDNIIPLPAPEGDAQRGTQDIRETVRMLMKAGTWKMEQTFSRVEVNEELGRAWFVPGVDTARTYPGDTEMGRVYIQGLW
;
A
#
# COMPACT_ATOMS: atom_id res chain seq x y z
N MET A 1 -12.35 -4.29 -32.72
CA MET A 1 -12.05 -4.30 -31.26
C MET A 1 -12.40 -2.92 -30.75
N THR A 2 -13.22 -2.81 -29.70
CA THR A 2 -13.40 -1.51 -29.02
C THR A 2 -12.06 -1.06 -28.45
N ASP A 3 -11.72 0.21 -28.66
CA ASP A 3 -10.48 0.85 -28.21
C ASP A 3 -10.70 1.44 -26.81
N ASP A 4 -10.76 0.56 -25.81
CA ASP A 4 -11.02 0.86 -24.38
C ASP A 4 -9.84 0.42 -23.50
N TRP A 5 -8.62 0.60 -24.00
CA TRP A 5 -7.40 0.09 -23.39
C TRP A 5 -7.14 0.60 -21.97
N MET A 6 -7.58 1.82 -21.62
CA MET A 6 -7.41 2.38 -20.27
C MET A 6 -8.27 1.60 -19.26
N GLN A 7 -9.58 1.47 -19.54
CA GLN A 7 -10.50 0.74 -18.66
C GLN A 7 -10.17 -0.74 -18.57
N ARG A 8 -9.82 -1.40 -19.68
CA ARG A 8 -9.42 -2.82 -19.63
C ARG A 8 -8.20 -3.05 -18.74
N ARG A 9 -7.18 -2.19 -18.87
CA ARG A 9 -5.98 -2.25 -18.04
C ARG A 9 -6.33 -2.04 -16.58
N TRP A 10 -7.18 -1.06 -16.27
CA TRP A 10 -7.56 -0.75 -14.90
C TRP A 10 -8.39 -1.87 -14.26
N TRP A 11 -9.44 -2.35 -14.93
CA TRP A 11 -10.25 -3.46 -14.42
C TRP A 11 -9.45 -4.75 -14.29
N ALA A 12 -8.49 -5.02 -15.19
CA ALA A 12 -7.58 -6.15 -15.04
C ALA A 12 -6.68 -6.02 -13.79
N LYS A 13 -6.11 -4.82 -13.54
CA LYS A 13 -5.36 -4.54 -12.30
C LYS A 13 -6.24 -4.69 -11.06
N GLN A 14 -7.48 -4.18 -11.10
CA GLN A 14 -8.43 -4.29 -9.99
C GLN A 14 -8.77 -5.76 -9.71
N ALA A 15 -9.09 -6.55 -10.74
CA ALA A 15 -9.40 -7.97 -10.58
C ALA A 15 -8.23 -8.77 -10.00
N LEU A 16 -7.01 -8.56 -10.53
CA LEU A 16 -5.80 -9.19 -9.99
C LEU A 16 -5.55 -8.76 -8.54
N GLY A 17 -5.72 -7.47 -8.24
CA GLY A 17 -5.62 -6.92 -6.89
C GLY A 17 -6.61 -7.56 -5.94
N THR A 18 -7.89 -7.67 -6.31
CA THR A 18 -8.93 -8.30 -5.49
C THR A 18 -8.61 -9.77 -5.22
N ILE A 19 -8.10 -10.52 -6.20
CA ILE A 19 -7.66 -11.91 -5.99
C ILE A 19 -6.51 -11.97 -4.95
N ALA A 20 -5.52 -11.08 -5.08
CA ALA A 20 -4.40 -11.01 -4.14
C ALA A 20 -4.85 -10.64 -2.71
N ARG A 21 -5.75 -9.65 -2.59
CA ARG A 21 -6.31 -9.21 -1.30
C ARG A 21 -7.16 -10.30 -0.65
N ALA A 22 -7.97 -11.03 -1.42
CA ALA A 22 -8.77 -12.14 -0.90
C ALA A 22 -7.88 -13.25 -0.33
N ALA A 23 -6.83 -13.63 -1.07
CA ALA A 23 -5.86 -14.60 -0.60
C ALA A 23 -5.12 -14.11 0.66
N ALA A 24 -4.80 -12.82 0.74
CA ALA A 24 -4.16 -12.20 1.90
C ALA A 24 -5.04 -12.22 3.15
N VAL A 25 -6.34 -11.92 3.04
CA VAL A 25 -7.27 -11.98 4.18
C VAL A 25 -7.33 -13.40 4.75
N ARG A 26 -7.40 -14.43 3.89
CA ARG A 26 -7.36 -15.84 4.32
C ARG A 26 -6.05 -16.20 5.00
N ALA A 27 -4.93 -15.71 4.48
CA ALA A 27 -3.60 -15.94 5.06
C ALA A 27 -3.49 -15.29 6.45
N LEU A 28 -3.93 -14.04 6.60
CA LEU A 28 -3.96 -13.36 7.89
C LEU A 28 -4.88 -14.07 8.88
N SER A 29 -6.05 -14.55 8.45
CA SER A 29 -6.93 -15.37 9.28
C SER A 29 -6.21 -16.61 9.83
N ARG A 30 -5.44 -17.32 9.00
CA ARG A 30 -4.61 -18.46 9.46
C ARG A 30 -3.53 -18.04 10.44
N VAL A 31 -2.87 -16.92 10.21
CA VAL A 31 -1.79 -16.42 11.08
C VAL A 31 -2.32 -16.05 12.47
N PHE A 32 -3.47 -15.38 12.55
CA PHE A 32 -4.03 -14.91 13.83
C PHE A 32 -4.84 -15.98 14.57
N TRP A 33 -5.63 -16.77 13.83
CA TRP A 33 -6.64 -17.67 14.41
C TRP A 33 -6.41 -19.15 14.10
N GLY A 34 -5.41 -19.48 13.26
CA GLY A 34 -5.03 -20.86 12.98
C GLY A 34 -4.27 -21.52 14.13
N ARG A 35 -3.76 -22.73 13.86
CA ARG A 35 -2.88 -23.44 14.80
C ARG A 35 -1.64 -22.59 15.08
N LYS A 36 -1.32 -22.38 16.35
CA LYS A 36 -0.11 -21.68 16.80
C LYS A 36 1.03 -22.69 17.00
N PRO A 37 1.98 -22.83 16.06
CA PRO A 37 3.16 -23.69 16.25
C PRO A 37 4.10 -23.10 17.29
N ASP A 38 5.11 -23.88 17.70
CA ASP A 38 6.14 -23.41 18.62
C ASP A 38 6.92 -22.23 18.01
N ARG A 39 7.30 -21.25 18.84
CA ARG A 39 7.90 -19.97 18.41
C ARG A 39 9.23 -20.17 17.69
N SER A 40 10.02 -21.17 18.09
CA SER A 40 11.33 -21.48 17.51
C SER A 40 11.22 -22.39 16.28
N SER A 41 10.03 -22.94 15.99
CA SER A 41 9.85 -23.90 14.91
C SER A 41 9.87 -23.26 13.52
N ARG A 42 10.26 -24.06 12.50
CA ARG A 42 10.16 -23.66 11.09
C ARG A 42 8.73 -23.35 10.65
N ASP A 43 7.73 -23.98 11.28
CA ASP A 43 6.33 -23.72 10.94
C ASP A 43 5.90 -22.32 11.42
N ASN A 44 6.38 -21.84 12.57
CA ASN A 44 6.18 -20.44 12.97
C ASN A 44 6.91 -19.48 12.03
N ALA A 45 8.13 -19.81 11.59
CA ALA A 45 8.86 -19.01 10.62
C ALA A 45 8.11 -18.89 9.27
N LYS A 46 7.51 -19.99 8.79
CA LYS A 46 6.65 -19.98 7.59
C LYS A 46 5.40 -19.12 7.78
N LEU A 47 4.73 -19.21 8.93
CA LEU A 47 3.57 -18.36 9.22
C LEU A 47 3.96 -16.88 9.32
N PHE A 48 5.12 -16.58 9.89
CA PHE A 48 5.66 -15.23 9.93
C PHE A 48 5.91 -14.72 8.50
N GLU A 49 6.51 -15.53 7.64
CA GLU A 49 6.71 -15.17 6.24
C GLU A 49 5.37 -14.95 5.51
N GLU A 50 4.43 -15.87 5.70
CA GLU A 50 3.08 -15.82 5.12
C GLU A 50 2.33 -14.55 5.53
N GLY A 51 2.37 -14.18 6.82
CA GLY A 51 1.70 -12.98 7.32
C GLY A 51 2.27 -11.68 6.75
N LEU A 52 3.60 -11.53 6.70
CA LEU A 52 4.24 -10.33 6.12
C LEU A 52 4.01 -10.24 4.60
N LYS A 53 4.00 -11.38 3.89
CA LYS A 53 3.58 -11.42 2.47
C LYS A 53 2.13 -11.04 2.29
N ALA A 54 1.24 -11.47 3.19
CA ALA A 54 -0.17 -11.12 3.12
C ALA A 54 -0.39 -9.61 3.22
N LEU A 55 0.42 -8.86 3.99
CA LEU A 55 0.38 -7.39 3.97
C LEU A 55 0.70 -6.83 2.58
N SER A 56 1.66 -7.40 1.86
CA SER A 56 1.87 -7.04 0.44
C SER A 56 0.70 -7.45 -0.46
N GLY A 57 0.07 -8.59 -0.18
CA GLY A 57 -1.15 -9.01 -0.89
C GLY A 57 -2.32 -8.06 -0.68
N LEU A 58 -2.46 -7.47 0.51
CA LEU A 58 -3.45 -6.41 0.80
C LEU A 58 -3.20 -5.13 -0.02
N MET A 59 -1.96 -4.85 -0.42
CA MET A 59 -1.61 -3.80 -1.39
C MET A 59 -1.87 -4.20 -2.85
N GLY A 60 -2.34 -5.43 -3.11
CA GLY A 60 -2.56 -5.97 -4.45
C GLY A 60 -1.34 -6.67 -5.08
N ALA A 61 -0.28 -6.93 -4.32
CA ALA A 61 0.92 -7.57 -4.84
C ALA A 61 0.78 -9.10 -4.97
N ASN A 62 1.49 -9.69 -5.94
CA ASN A 62 1.51 -11.14 -6.14
C ASN A 62 2.41 -11.85 -5.10
N VAL A 63 1.80 -12.41 -4.06
CA VAL A 63 2.51 -13.09 -2.98
C VAL A 63 3.29 -14.34 -3.42
N ALA A 64 2.88 -14.98 -4.51
CA ALA A 64 3.59 -16.13 -5.07
C ALA A 64 4.91 -15.69 -5.73
N GLU A 65 4.92 -14.51 -6.35
CA GLU A 65 6.14 -13.91 -6.90
C GLU A 65 7.14 -13.54 -5.81
N ILE A 66 6.64 -12.98 -4.70
CA ILE A 66 7.47 -12.67 -3.52
C ILE A 66 8.19 -13.94 -3.03
N SER A 67 7.46 -15.06 -2.93
CA SER A 67 8.05 -16.35 -2.50
C SER A 67 9.16 -16.83 -3.45
N ARG A 68 8.90 -16.82 -4.77
CA ARG A 68 9.90 -17.21 -5.78
C ARG A 68 11.15 -16.34 -5.75
N ASN A 69 10.97 -15.04 -5.54
CA ASN A 69 12.09 -14.11 -5.46
C ASN A 69 12.95 -14.38 -4.22
N TYR A 70 12.36 -14.82 -3.09
CA TYR A 70 13.14 -15.28 -1.94
C TYR A 70 13.84 -16.62 -2.18
N ASP A 71 13.23 -17.53 -2.93
CA ASP A 71 13.90 -18.78 -3.35
C ASP A 71 15.16 -18.46 -4.18
N ASN A 72 15.05 -17.51 -5.11
CA ASN A 72 16.18 -17.04 -5.91
C ASN A 72 17.26 -16.36 -5.06
N LEU A 73 16.87 -15.44 -4.16
CA LEU A 73 17.82 -14.76 -3.26
C LEU A 73 18.54 -15.75 -2.34
N ALA A 74 17.84 -16.74 -1.80
CA ALA A 74 18.47 -17.76 -0.97
C ALA A 74 19.46 -18.62 -1.77
N ALA A 75 19.11 -19.01 -3.00
CA ALA A 75 20.01 -19.74 -3.88
C ALA A 75 21.25 -18.92 -4.27
N GLU A 76 21.10 -17.62 -4.52
CA GLU A 76 22.21 -16.69 -4.77
C GLU A 76 23.12 -16.53 -3.56
N CYS A 77 22.53 -16.32 -2.36
CA CYS A 77 23.24 -16.25 -1.10
C CYS A 77 24.06 -17.53 -0.86
N GLY A 78 23.42 -18.70 -0.94
CA GLY A 78 24.09 -19.98 -0.74
C GLY A 78 25.24 -20.22 -1.71
N ARG A 79 25.11 -19.82 -2.98
CA ARG A 79 26.22 -19.89 -3.96
C ARG A 79 27.35 -18.92 -3.61
N HIS A 80 27.02 -17.71 -3.19
CA HIS A 80 28.01 -16.71 -2.79
C HIS A 80 28.82 -17.19 -1.59
N LEU A 81 28.15 -17.65 -0.52
CA LEU A 81 28.79 -18.18 0.68
C LEU A 81 29.78 -19.32 0.36
N LYS A 82 29.35 -20.29 -0.48
CA LYS A 82 30.24 -21.36 -0.96
C LYS A 82 31.46 -20.83 -1.72
N THR A 83 31.29 -19.79 -2.53
CA THR A 83 32.38 -19.20 -3.33
C THR A 83 33.45 -18.55 -2.45
N ILE A 84 33.06 -17.98 -1.31
CA ILE A 84 33.98 -17.38 -0.34
C ILE A 84 34.43 -18.37 0.77
N GLY A 85 34.14 -19.67 0.60
CA GLY A 85 34.60 -20.73 1.50
C GLY A 85 33.78 -20.89 2.79
N ILE A 86 32.59 -20.29 2.88
CA ILE A 86 31.70 -20.47 4.03
C ILE A 86 30.85 -21.72 3.82
N CYS A 87 30.91 -22.65 4.76
CA CYS A 87 30.07 -23.86 4.76
C CYS A 87 28.59 -23.49 4.93
N VAL A 88 27.73 -24.06 4.08
CA VAL A 88 26.27 -23.82 4.12
C VAL A 88 25.46 -25.07 4.45
N ASP A 89 26.11 -26.21 4.65
CA ASP A 89 25.45 -27.44 5.08
C ASP A 89 25.43 -27.48 6.61
N PRO A 90 24.26 -27.31 7.27
CA PRO A 90 24.17 -27.29 8.74
C PRO A 90 24.54 -28.61 9.40
N HIS A 91 24.66 -29.70 8.63
CA HIS A 91 25.06 -31.02 9.12
C HIS A 91 26.57 -31.27 9.01
N SER A 92 27.32 -30.38 8.35
CA SER A 92 28.76 -30.50 8.22
C SER A 92 29.48 -30.17 9.53
N PRO A 93 30.54 -30.91 9.91
CA PRO A 93 31.36 -30.55 11.07
C PRO A 93 32.13 -29.24 10.88
N GLU A 94 32.28 -28.78 9.63
CA GLU A 94 32.91 -27.50 9.28
C GLU A 94 31.91 -26.33 9.35
N PHE A 95 30.64 -26.61 9.67
CA PHE A 95 29.62 -25.57 9.77
C PHE A 95 29.79 -24.75 11.04
N ASP A 96 30.06 -23.47 10.87
CA ASP A 96 30.09 -22.48 11.95
C ASP A 96 28.89 -21.54 11.81
N LEU A 97 28.00 -21.57 12.80
CA LEU A 97 26.77 -20.78 12.82
C LEU A 97 27.03 -19.27 12.81
N LYS A 98 28.11 -18.82 13.47
CA LYS A 98 28.48 -17.40 13.59
C LYS A 98 29.07 -16.90 12.27
N VAL A 99 30.00 -17.64 11.69
CA VAL A 99 30.58 -17.34 10.37
C VAL A 99 29.50 -17.34 9.29
N PHE A 100 28.62 -18.34 9.29
CA PHE A 100 27.48 -18.40 8.37
C PHE A 100 26.57 -17.19 8.51
N SER A 101 26.15 -16.85 9.73
CA SER A 101 25.22 -15.75 9.99
C SER A 101 25.80 -14.39 9.58
N ALA A 102 27.08 -14.15 9.89
CA ALA A 102 27.80 -12.96 9.46
C ALA A 102 27.87 -12.89 7.92
N GLY A 103 28.21 -13.99 7.26
CA GLY A 103 28.26 -14.07 5.80
C GLY A 103 26.91 -13.77 5.14
N VAL A 104 25.79 -14.24 5.69
CA VAL A 104 24.44 -13.91 5.19
C VAL A 104 24.17 -12.41 5.33
N CYS A 105 24.49 -11.80 6.48
CA CYS A 105 24.33 -10.36 6.68
C CYS A 105 25.19 -9.54 5.70
N ASP A 106 26.46 -9.91 5.52
CA ASP A 106 27.39 -9.26 4.59
C ASP A 106 26.87 -9.35 3.15
N TRP A 107 26.39 -10.53 2.75
CA TRP A 107 25.80 -10.73 1.43
C TRP A 107 24.53 -9.89 1.26
N MET A 108 23.61 -9.89 2.23
CA MET A 108 22.40 -9.05 2.19
C MET A 108 22.75 -7.57 1.99
N ARG A 109 23.76 -7.05 2.71
CA ARG A 109 24.23 -5.67 2.54
C ARG A 109 24.84 -5.43 1.15
N SER A 110 25.57 -6.40 0.59
CA SER A 110 26.10 -6.31 -0.78
C SER A 110 24.98 -6.24 -1.83
N GLN A 111 23.83 -6.84 -1.54
CA GLN A 111 22.62 -6.75 -2.38
C GLN A 111 21.81 -5.47 -2.12
N GLY A 112 22.26 -4.59 -1.22
CA GLY A 112 21.60 -3.33 -0.91
C GLY A 112 20.59 -3.39 0.23
N PHE A 113 20.39 -4.55 0.87
CA PHE A 113 19.56 -4.66 2.07
C PHE A 113 20.31 -4.05 3.27
N LYS A 114 20.03 -2.78 3.56
CA LYS A 114 20.73 -1.98 4.57
C LYS A 114 19.73 -1.26 5.46
N HIS A 115 20.19 -0.74 6.60
CA HIS A 115 19.35 0.07 7.46
C HIS A 115 18.88 1.34 6.72
N ALA A 116 17.62 1.70 6.91
CA ALA A 116 17.12 3.00 6.50
C ALA A 116 17.82 4.13 7.29
N GLU A 117 18.14 5.22 6.62
CA GLU A 117 18.78 6.38 7.21
C GLU A 117 17.75 7.32 7.86
N VAL A 118 18.08 7.81 9.04
CA VAL A 118 17.37 8.92 9.70
C VAL A 118 18.24 10.16 9.54
N SER A 119 18.28 10.70 8.33
CA SER A 119 19.09 11.88 7.98
C SER A 119 18.26 12.81 7.12
N LEU A 120 17.99 14.02 7.59
CA LEU A 120 17.28 15.02 6.79
C LEU A 120 18.19 15.49 5.63
N PRO A 121 17.67 15.64 4.40
CA PRO A 121 16.26 15.56 4.01
C PRO A 121 15.75 14.16 3.61
N ASP A 122 16.62 13.17 3.47
CA ASP A 122 16.32 11.82 2.97
C ASP A 122 15.92 10.85 4.10
N ASP A 123 14.92 11.21 4.91
CA ASP A 123 14.39 10.33 5.96
C ASP A 123 13.61 9.16 5.31
N THR A 124 14.35 8.10 5.02
CA THR A 124 13.80 6.85 4.46
C THR A 124 13.17 5.99 5.54
N TYR A 125 13.41 6.25 6.84
CA TYR A 125 12.98 5.37 7.91
C TYR A 125 11.45 5.30 8.00
N TYR A 126 10.75 6.43 7.84
CA TYR A 126 9.29 6.46 7.92
C TYR A 126 8.57 6.23 6.59
N HIS A 127 9.30 5.86 5.54
CA HIS A 127 8.72 5.63 4.23
C HIS A 127 7.74 4.45 4.26
N LEU A 128 6.46 4.70 3.95
CA LEU A 128 5.37 3.71 4.01
C LEU A 128 5.71 2.41 3.25
N MET A 129 6.37 2.53 2.09
CA MET A 129 6.67 1.35 1.28
C MET A 129 7.74 0.42 1.86
N ASN A 130 8.47 0.85 2.90
CA ASN A 130 9.49 0.03 3.58
C ASN A 130 8.89 -1.12 4.40
N HIS A 131 7.59 -1.11 4.66
CA HIS A 131 6.91 -2.19 5.40
C HIS A 131 6.56 -3.40 4.52
N PHE A 132 6.65 -3.28 3.19
CA PHE A 132 6.07 -4.27 2.29
C PHE A 132 7.11 -5.06 1.49
N PRO A 133 7.15 -6.41 1.63
CA PRO A 133 8.08 -7.26 0.90
C PRO A 133 8.21 -7.00 -0.60
N HIS A 134 7.09 -6.83 -1.31
CA HIS A 134 7.12 -6.58 -2.76
C HIS A 134 7.93 -5.32 -3.16
N THR A 135 8.05 -4.35 -2.25
CA THR A 135 8.78 -3.11 -2.48
C THR A 135 10.22 -3.21 -1.98
N PHE A 136 10.44 -3.66 -0.74
CA PHE A 136 11.82 -3.71 -0.21
C PHE A 136 12.68 -4.83 -0.81
N MET A 137 12.12 -5.70 -1.64
CA MET A 137 12.90 -6.63 -2.47
C MET A 137 13.42 -6.01 -3.78
N THR A 138 12.83 -4.89 -4.20
CA THR A 138 13.12 -4.24 -5.48
C THR A 138 13.69 -2.84 -5.27
N THR A 139 12.85 -1.87 -4.91
CA THR A 139 13.21 -0.45 -4.86
C THR A 139 13.60 0.05 -3.47
N ASN A 140 13.14 -0.62 -2.40
CA ASN A 140 13.27 -0.11 -1.03
C ASN A 140 14.16 -0.99 -0.15
N ARG A 141 15.32 -1.40 -0.65
CA ARG A 141 16.23 -2.30 0.09
C ARG A 141 16.89 -1.63 1.31
N GLN A 142 16.99 -0.31 1.33
CA GLN A 142 17.27 0.46 2.55
C GLN A 142 15.98 0.56 3.37
N THR A 143 15.90 -0.20 4.45
CA THR A 143 14.60 -0.51 5.07
C THR A 143 14.67 -0.71 6.59
N LEU A 144 13.52 -1.01 7.16
CA LEU A 144 13.24 -1.09 8.58
C LEU A 144 13.84 -2.34 9.24
N PRO A 145 14.05 -2.34 10.57
CA PRO A 145 14.54 -3.51 11.30
C PRO A 145 13.70 -4.77 11.06
N LEU A 146 12.37 -4.65 11.10
CA LEU A 146 11.46 -5.77 10.86
C LEU A 146 11.58 -6.32 9.43
N SER A 147 11.71 -5.44 8.43
CA SER A 147 11.83 -5.82 7.02
C SER A 147 13.15 -6.52 6.71
N LEU A 148 14.25 -6.08 7.35
CA LEU A 148 15.54 -6.76 7.26
C LEU A 148 15.52 -8.12 7.98
N VAL A 149 14.95 -8.20 9.18
CA VAL A 149 14.79 -9.48 9.90
C VAL A 149 13.93 -10.46 9.11
N TYR A 150 12.83 -10.00 8.51
CA TYR A 150 12.01 -10.82 7.62
C TYR A 150 12.83 -11.38 6.45
N THR A 151 13.62 -10.53 5.79
CA THR A 151 14.49 -10.93 4.67
C THR A 151 15.52 -11.97 5.11
N PHE A 152 16.17 -11.75 6.26
CA PHE A 152 17.15 -12.67 6.83
C PHE A 152 16.52 -14.03 7.18
N VAL A 153 15.40 -14.03 7.90
CA VAL A 153 14.68 -15.26 8.27
C VAL A 153 14.24 -16.03 7.02
N ALA A 154 13.72 -15.35 6.00
CA ALA A 154 13.32 -15.97 4.74
C ALA A 154 14.49 -16.65 4.00
N ILE A 155 15.68 -16.02 3.97
CA ILE A 155 16.88 -16.59 3.35
C ILE A 155 17.42 -17.77 4.17
N VAL A 156 17.62 -17.58 5.47
CA VAL A 156 18.25 -18.57 6.36
C VAL A 156 17.42 -19.84 6.45
N THR A 157 16.09 -19.73 6.51
CA THR A 157 15.22 -20.92 6.54
C THR A 157 15.25 -21.73 5.24
N ARG A 158 15.43 -21.05 4.09
CA ARG A 158 15.62 -21.71 2.78
C ARG A 158 16.99 -22.37 2.64
N LEU A 159 18.00 -21.86 3.34
CA LEU A 159 19.34 -22.47 3.44
C LEU A 159 19.39 -23.63 4.45
N GLY A 160 18.26 -24.01 5.05
CA GLY A 160 18.15 -25.25 5.82
C GLY A 160 18.36 -25.08 7.34
N LEU A 161 18.46 -23.86 7.85
CA LEU A 161 18.51 -23.55 9.28
C LEU A 161 17.13 -23.19 9.83
N CYS A 162 17.02 -23.13 11.15
CA CYS A 162 15.84 -22.57 11.82
C CYS A 162 16.11 -21.11 12.14
N ALA A 163 15.14 -20.23 11.90
CA ALA A 163 15.26 -18.83 12.28
C ALA A 163 13.89 -18.25 12.65
N ALA A 164 13.87 -17.36 13.63
CA ALA A 164 12.64 -16.73 14.12
C ALA A 164 12.87 -15.26 14.49
N PRO A 165 11.88 -14.38 14.31
CA PRO A 165 11.98 -13.00 14.77
C PRO A 165 11.91 -12.92 16.30
N VAL A 166 12.56 -11.92 16.88
CA VAL A 166 12.46 -11.56 18.30
C VAL A 166 11.87 -10.15 18.38
N GLY A 167 10.68 -10.06 18.99
CA GLY A 167 9.89 -8.84 19.14
C GLY A 167 10.40 -7.91 20.24
N PHE A 168 11.69 -7.56 20.22
CA PHE A 168 12.32 -6.73 21.25
C PHE A 168 11.72 -5.30 21.30
N PRO A 169 11.66 -4.61 22.45
CA PRO A 169 11.16 -3.24 22.49
C PRO A 169 11.99 -2.30 21.60
N ALA A 170 11.31 -1.42 20.85
CA ALA A 170 11.89 -0.44 19.92
C ALA A 170 12.75 -1.01 18.77
N HIS A 171 13.08 -2.31 18.76
CA HIS A 171 13.94 -2.93 17.74
C HIS A 171 13.46 -4.34 17.36
N VAL A 172 14.05 -4.99 16.36
CA VAL A 172 13.74 -6.39 16.03
C VAL A 172 15.03 -7.14 15.75
N HIS A 173 15.20 -8.30 16.38
CA HIS A 173 16.33 -9.20 16.15
C HIS A 173 15.86 -10.48 15.46
N ALA A 174 16.81 -11.26 14.95
CA ALA A 174 16.58 -12.63 14.51
C ALA A 174 17.28 -13.59 15.48
N TRP A 175 16.61 -14.68 15.85
CA TRP A 175 17.26 -15.84 16.44
C TRP A 175 17.47 -16.88 15.35
N ILE A 176 18.65 -17.49 15.34
CA ILE A 176 19.03 -18.57 14.42
C ILE A 176 19.49 -19.79 15.22
N TYR A 177 19.13 -20.98 14.75
CA TYR A 177 19.40 -22.25 15.40
C TYR A 177 19.88 -23.30 14.42
N LEU A 178 20.74 -24.18 14.91
CA LEU A 178 21.00 -25.46 14.25
C LEU A 178 19.73 -26.34 14.27
N PRO A 179 19.51 -27.16 13.23
CA PRO A 179 18.43 -28.15 13.23
C PRO A 179 18.52 -29.05 14.48
N GLY A 180 17.40 -29.23 15.19
CA GLY A 180 17.34 -30.03 16.43
C GLY A 180 17.73 -29.27 17.70
N ALA A 181 18.09 -27.98 17.61
CA ALA A 181 18.34 -27.10 18.75
C ALA A 181 17.17 -26.14 19.05
N GLU A 182 16.00 -26.34 18.42
CA GLU A 182 14.86 -25.42 18.53
C GLU A 182 14.23 -25.41 19.93
N LEU A 183 14.32 -26.54 20.63
CA LEU A 183 13.73 -26.79 21.96
C LEU A 183 14.79 -26.80 23.08
N ASP A 184 16.03 -26.43 22.77
CA ASP A 184 17.09 -26.41 23.77
C ASP A 184 16.84 -25.25 24.75
N ASP A 185 16.63 -25.58 26.03
CA ASP A 185 16.40 -24.61 27.11
C ASP A 185 17.72 -24.01 27.62
N ASP A 186 18.85 -24.40 27.01
CA ASP A 186 20.15 -23.81 27.31
C ASP A 186 20.12 -22.33 26.93
N THR A 187 19.83 -21.47 27.92
CA THR A 187 19.77 -20.01 27.81
C THR A 187 21.13 -19.33 27.86
N ARG A 188 22.23 -20.08 27.83
CA ARG A 188 23.58 -19.51 27.83
C ARG A 188 23.90 -18.83 26.50
N ASP A 189 24.54 -17.67 26.60
CA ASP A 189 25.13 -17.01 25.44
C ASP A 189 26.23 -17.89 24.84
N TRP A 190 26.59 -17.60 23.59
CA TRP A 190 27.76 -18.23 23.01
C TRP A 190 29.03 -17.76 23.71
N GLU A 191 29.96 -18.68 23.93
CA GLU A 191 31.31 -18.37 24.36
C GLU A 191 32.23 -18.29 23.15
N GLU A 192 33.21 -17.39 23.18
CA GLU A 192 34.24 -17.34 22.14
C GLU A 192 34.95 -18.71 22.04
N ASP A 193 35.22 -19.14 20.81
CA ASP A 193 35.87 -20.42 20.47
C ASP A 193 35.08 -21.71 20.81
N THR A 194 33.77 -21.62 21.09
CA THR A 194 32.90 -22.79 21.31
C THR A 194 31.86 -23.00 20.18
N PRO A 195 31.54 -24.24 19.79
CA PRO A 195 30.51 -24.53 18.80
C PRO A 195 29.14 -23.99 19.26
N THR A 196 28.68 -22.93 18.60
CA THR A 196 27.45 -22.25 18.97
C THR A 196 26.24 -22.87 18.29
N ARG A 197 25.24 -23.29 19.07
CA ARG A 197 24.01 -23.91 18.54
C ARG A 197 22.86 -22.91 18.30
N ARG A 198 23.00 -21.69 18.83
CA ARG A 198 22.00 -20.61 18.74
C ARG A 198 22.64 -19.22 18.77
N LEU A 199 22.12 -18.26 18.00
CA LEU A 199 22.63 -16.89 17.99
C LEU A 199 21.49 -15.87 17.92
N ALA A 200 21.67 -14.74 18.61
CA ALA A 200 20.86 -13.55 18.42
C ALA A 200 21.58 -12.59 17.45
N VAL A 201 20.89 -12.24 16.37
CA VAL A 201 21.43 -11.44 15.25
C VAL A 201 20.69 -10.11 15.16
N ASP A 202 21.43 -9.01 15.24
CA ASP A 202 20.96 -7.68 14.90
C ASP A 202 21.20 -7.41 13.41
N VAL A 203 20.27 -7.86 12.58
CA VAL A 203 20.37 -7.75 11.12
C VAL A 203 20.47 -6.28 10.68
N PHE A 204 19.80 -5.37 11.39
CA PHE A 204 19.75 -3.94 11.06
C PHE A 204 21.10 -3.24 11.29
N ASN A 205 21.78 -3.54 12.41
CA ASN A 205 23.10 -2.98 12.74
C ASN A 205 24.26 -3.93 12.41
N SER A 206 24.04 -4.84 11.45
CA SER A 206 24.99 -5.91 11.13
C SER A 206 26.31 -5.43 10.51
N ASP A 207 26.39 -4.16 10.08
CA ASP A 207 27.60 -3.49 9.62
C ASP A 207 28.57 -3.10 10.74
N LYS A 208 28.07 -2.95 11.97
CA LYS A 208 28.86 -2.61 13.14
C LYS A 208 29.08 -3.81 14.04
N GLU A 209 27.97 -4.41 14.48
CA GLU A 209 27.98 -5.51 15.44
C GLU A 209 26.76 -6.40 15.18
N PRO A 210 26.93 -7.49 14.41
CA PRO A 210 25.81 -8.33 13.97
C PRO A 210 25.24 -9.22 15.07
N PHE A 211 25.94 -9.42 16.19
CA PHE A 211 25.51 -10.33 17.24
C PHE A 211 25.17 -9.59 18.54
N ARG A 212 24.20 -10.11 19.31
CA ARG A 212 23.76 -9.52 20.58
C ARG A 212 23.83 -10.51 21.74
N HIS A 213 24.72 -10.25 22.69
CA HIS A 213 24.75 -11.00 23.94
C HIS A 213 23.52 -10.69 24.81
N SER A 214 23.05 -11.67 25.56
CA SER A 214 21.88 -11.53 26.42
C SER A 214 22.08 -10.45 27.48
N ASP A 215 23.30 -10.23 27.96
CA ASP A 215 23.60 -9.16 28.94
C ASP A 215 23.42 -7.76 28.34
N ALA A 216 23.83 -7.55 27.08
CA ALA A 216 23.59 -6.29 26.39
C ALA A 216 22.08 -6.04 26.20
N MET A 217 21.33 -7.09 25.84
CA MET A 217 19.88 -7.01 25.72
C MET A 217 19.20 -6.71 27.08
N ARG A 218 19.64 -7.36 28.16
CA ARG A 218 19.16 -7.11 29.53
C ARG A 218 19.42 -5.67 29.96
N ASN A 219 20.59 -5.12 29.66
CA ASN A 219 20.91 -3.71 29.98
C ASN A 219 19.94 -2.74 29.28
N VAL A 220 19.54 -3.02 28.03
CA VAL A 220 18.54 -2.20 27.34
C VAL A 220 17.17 -2.32 28.00
N LEU A 221 16.76 -3.52 28.42
CA LEU A 221 15.49 -3.73 29.13
C LEU A 221 15.48 -3.08 30.52
N ASP A 222 16.59 -3.17 31.26
CA ASP A 222 16.79 -2.49 32.55
C ASP A 222 16.65 -0.96 32.37
N ASN A 223 17.27 -0.39 31.33
CA ASN A 223 17.17 1.04 31.00
C ASN A 223 15.75 1.48 30.60
N MET A 224 14.94 0.56 30.05
CA MET A 224 13.52 0.79 29.75
C MET A 224 12.60 0.57 30.95
N GLY A 225 13.14 0.19 32.11
CA GLY A 225 12.38 -0.06 33.33
C GLY A 225 11.59 -1.36 33.33
N ILE A 226 11.94 -2.32 32.47
CA ILE A 226 11.25 -3.62 32.39
C ILE A 226 11.74 -4.54 33.52
N PRO A 227 10.84 -5.07 34.38
CA PRO A 227 11.23 -5.91 35.51
C PRO A 227 11.99 -7.18 35.08
N ARG A 228 13.01 -7.58 35.86
CA ARG A 228 13.83 -8.79 35.58
C ARG A 228 13.03 -10.07 35.44
N SER A 229 11.88 -10.19 36.13
CA SER A 229 10.96 -11.33 35.99
C SER A 229 10.40 -11.47 34.58
N ASP A 230 10.28 -10.36 33.85
CA ASP A 230 9.59 -10.27 32.57
C ASP A 230 10.56 -10.20 31.39
N GLN A 231 11.86 -9.96 31.65
CA GLN A 231 12.87 -9.78 30.60
C GLN A 231 13.02 -11.01 29.69
N SER A 232 12.89 -12.21 30.22
CA SER A 232 12.94 -13.46 29.43
C SER A 232 11.84 -13.52 28.36
N LEU A 233 10.71 -12.83 28.56
CA LEU A 233 9.60 -12.77 27.59
C LEU A 233 9.96 -11.92 26.36
N TRP A 234 10.87 -10.95 26.52
CA TRP A 234 11.31 -10.03 25.46
C TRP A 234 12.52 -10.54 24.69
N MET A 235 13.28 -11.45 25.30
CA MET A 235 14.48 -12.04 24.72
C MET A 235 14.20 -13.38 24.04
N ARG A 236 12.95 -13.84 23.95
CA ARG A 236 12.60 -15.10 23.27
C ARG A 236 12.00 -14.85 21.88
N PRO A 237 11.92 -15.87 21.03
CA PRO A 237 11.31 -15.75 19.71
C PRO A 237 9.85 -15.34 19.81
N ALA A 238 9.40 -14.50 18.90
CA ALA A 238 8.03 -14.02 18.84
C ALA A 238 7.13 -14.98 18.04
N MET A 239 5.83 -14.97 18.35
CA MET A 239 4.86 -15.61 17.47
C MET A 239 4.74 -14.82 16.17
N ALA A 240 4.46 -15.53 15.07
CA ALA A 240 4.13 -14.90 13.80
C ALA A 240 3.02 -13.85 13.93
N SER A 241 1.96 -14.16 14.70
CA SER A 241 0.84 -13.23 14.96
C SER A 241 1.31 -11.90 15.54
N ASP A 242 2.18 -11.93 16.54
CA ASP A 242 2.62 -10.75 17.28
C ASP A 242 3.46 -9.83 16.37
N MET A 243 4.29 -10.43 15.52
CA MET A 243 5.12 -9.69 14.57
C MET A 243 4.32 -9.11 13.41
N VAL A 244 3.28 -9.81 12.95
CA VAL A 244 2.38 -9.33 11.88
C VAL A 244 1.49 -8.21 12.41
N GLU A 245 1.00 -8.31 13.66
CA GLU A 245 0.29 -7.22 14.31
C GLU A 245 1.20 -6.00 14.51
N ARG A 246 2.45 -6.21 14.95
CA ARG A 246 3.45 -5.14 15.04
C ARG A 246 3.69 -4.47 13.68
N ALA A 247 3.81 -5.26 12.61
CA ALA A 247 3.95 -4.72 11.25
C ALA A 247 2.73 -3.87 10.85
N ALA A 248 1.51 -4.35 11.13
CA ALA A 248 0.28 -3.61 10.82
C ALA A 248 0.19 -2.28 11.59
N ASN A 249 0.56 -2.25 12.87
CA ASN A 249 0.61 -1.00 13.65
C ASN A 249 1.68 -0.04 13.11
N ASN A 250 2.85 -0.55 12.69
CA ASN A 250 3.89 0.28 12.09
C ASN A 250 3.44 0.91 10.75
N ILE A 251 2.71 0.15 9.93
CA ILE A 251 2.10 0.65 8.69
C ILE A 251 1.09 1.75 8.98
N LEU A 252 0.18 1.54 9.95
CA LEU A 252 -0.83 2.52 10.35
C LEU A 252 -0.17 3.84 10.76
N ASN A 253 0.81 3.78 11.67
CA ASN A 253 1.56 4.95 12.13
C ASN A 253 2.28 5.67 10.99
N SER A 254 2.86 4.93 10.03
CA SER A 254 3.57 5.53 8.88
C SER A 254 2.60 6.20 7.91
N ALA A 255 1.43 5.60 7.68
CA ALA A 255 0.40 6.16 6.82
C ALA A 255 -0.29 7.39 7.44
N GLU A 256 -0.44 7.44 8.77
CA GLU A 256 -0.98 8.59 9.50
C GLU A 256 0.02 9.76 9.57
N ARG A 257 1.32 9.50 9.74
CA ARG A 257 2.37 10.55 9.72
C ARG A 257 2.38 11.34 8.41
N LEU A 258 2.18 10.66 7.28
CA LEU A 258 2.06 11.31 5.96
C LEU A 258 0.89 12.30 5.89
N HIS A 259 -0.14 12.13 6.72
CA HIS A 259 -1.25 13.09 6.79
C HIS A 259 -0.85 14.40 7.46
N HIS A 260 0.03 14.34 8.47
CA HIS A 260 0.41 15.49 9.29
C HIS A 260 1.57 16.30 8.71
N HIS A 261 2.48 15.67 7.98
CA HIS A 261 3.68 16.34 7.45
C HIS A 261 3.54 16.89 6.02
N GLY A 262 2.36 16.78 5.40
CA GLY A 262 2.06 17.49 4.14
C GLY A 262 2.96 17.13 2.96
N GLU A 263 3.50 15.91 2.91
CA GLU A 263 4.41 15.52 1.85
C GLU A 263 3.68 15.20 0.54
N GLU A 264 3.96 15.99 -0.48
CA GLU A 264 3.51 15.82 -1.88
C GLU A 264 4.09 14.57 -2.58
N MET A 265 4.91 13.75 -1.91
CA MET A 265 5.68 12.68 -2.58
C MET A 265 4.98 11.31 -2.65
N VAL A 266 4.02 11.00 -1.76
CA VAL A 266 3.31 9.70 -1.79
C VAL A 266 1.91 9.86 -2.38
N PRO A 267 1.58 9.17 -3.49
CA PRO A 267 0.24 9.22 -4.07
C PRO A 267 -0.85 8.85 -3.06
N ARG A 268 -2.00 9.53 -3.12
CA ARG A 268 -3.11 9.36 -2.16
C ARG A 268 -3.64 7.91 -2.16
N GLU A 269 -3.61 7.29 -3.33
CA GLU A 269 -3.97 5.91 -3.58
C GLU A 269 -3.09 4.94 -2.79
N VAL A 270 -1.78 5.19 -2.77
CA VAL A 270 -0.79 4.37 -2.04
C VAL A 270 -0.99 4.51 -0.54
N ARG A 271 -1.22 5.74 -0.06
CA ARG A 271 -1.56 5.98 1.36
C ARG A 271 -2.86 5.27 1.74
N GLY A 272 -3.89 5.38 0.91
CA GLY A 272 -5.17 4.72 1.11
C GLY A 272 -5.03 3.20 1.17
N ALA A 273 -4.26 2.60 0.25
CA ALA A 273 -3.94 1.17 0.25
C ALA A 273 -3.19 0.74 1.53
N GLY A 274 -2.25 1.56 2.02
CA GLY A 274 -1.54 1.32 3.28
C GLY A 274 -2.46 1.34 4.50
N LEU A 275 -3.35 2.33 4.59
CA LEU A 275 -4.37 2.42 5.65
C LEU A 275 -5.32 1.21 5.60
N TYR A 276 -5.82 0.86 4.41
CA TYR A 276 -6.63 -0.36 4.22
C TYR A 276 -5.89 -1.61 4.68
N THR A 277 -4.62 -1.76 4.31
CA THR A 277 -3.80 -2.92 4.69
C THR A 277 -3.68 -3.05 6.21
N ALA A 278 -3.31 -1.96 6.89
CA ALA A 278 -3.20 -1.95 8.33
C ALA A 278 -4.54 -2.19 9.02
N SER A 279 -5.61 -1.52 8.59
CA SER A 279 -6.93 -1.65 9.20
C SER A 279 -7.53 -3.03 9.02
N VAL A 280 -7.40 -3.66 7.84
CA VAL A 280 -7.86 -5.05 7.62
C VAL A 280 -7.08 -6.01 8.51
N ALA A 281 -5.74 -5.90 8.55
CA ALA A 281 -4.92 -6.77 9.39
C ALA A 281 -5.25 -6.62 10.89
N LEU A 282 -5.44 -5.39 11.37
CA LEU A 282 -5.78 -5.12 12.78
C LEU A 282 -7.22 -5.53 13.11
N LEU A 283 -8.18 -5.39 12.19
CA LEU A 283 -9.55 -5.90 12.37
C LEU A 283 -9.56 -7.43 12.51
N ILE A 284 -8.72 -8.12 11.74
CA ILE A 284 -8.57 -9.57 11.88
C ILE A 284 -7.85 -9.92 13.18
N ALA A 285 -6.81 -9.18 13.58
CA ALA A 285 -6.00 -9.48 14.76
C ALA A 285 -6.77 -9.25 16.08
N ARG A 286 -7.54 -8.17 16.15
CA ARG A 286 -8.22 -7.68 17.36
C ARG A 286 -9.64 -7.18 17.04
N PRO A 287 -10.55 -8.04 16.60
CA PRO A 287 -11.91 -7.66 16.23
C PRO A 287 -12.67 -6.97 17.36
N GLU A 288 -12.33 -7.25 18.62
CA GLU A 288 -12.92 -6.68 19.82
C GLU A 288 -12.35 -5.31 20.25
N ALA A 289 -11.37 -4.77 19.51
CA ALA A 289 -10.77 -3.49 19.86
C ALA A 289 -11.81 -2.37 19.85
N ALA A 290 -11.71 -1.43 20.80
CA ALA A 290 -12.64 -0.30 20.94
C ALA A 290 -12.74 0.57 19.67
N ASN A 291 -11.69 0.59 18.84
CA ASN A 291 -11.66 1.31 17.56
C ASN A 291 -12.07 0.46 16.35
N ALA A 292 -12.61 -0.76 16.51
CA ALA A 292 -12.95 -1.64 15.39
C ALA A 292 -13.96 -1.00 14.42
N LEU A 293 -14.99 -0.30 14.90
CA LEU A 293 -15.95 0.40 14.03
C LEU A 293 -15.29 1.53 13.23
N GLN A 294 -14.31 2.23 13.81
CA GLN A 294 -13.52 3.23 13.09
C GLN A 294 -12.67 2.59 11.99
N LEU A 295 -12.05 1.43 12.26
CA LEU A 295 -11.31 0.68 11.26
C LEU A 295 -12.24 0.18 10.13
N VAL A 296 -13.45 -0.29 10.46
CA VAL A 296 -14.46 -0.68 9.46
C VAL A 296 -14.82 0.52 8.56
N ALA A 297 -15.10 1.68 9.16
CA ALA A 297 -15.42 2.88 8.40
C ALA A 297 -14.28 3.30 7.45
N LEU A 298 -13.03 3.19 7.92
CA LEU A 298 -11.84 3.46 7.11
C LEU A 298 -11.72 2.47 5.94
N VAL A 299 -11.84 1.17 6.21
CA VAL A 299 -11.77 0.11 5.19
C VAL A 299 -12.84 0.31 4.13
N VAL A 300 -14.09 0.56 4.55
CA VAL A 300 -15.21 0.82 3.65
C VAL A 300 -14.96 2.08 2.81
N GLY A 301 -14.44 3.15 3.41
CA GLY A 301 -14.08 4.38 2.70
C GLY A 301 -13.07 4.12 1.58
N VAL A 302 -11.99 3.40 1.88
CA VAL A 302 -10.97 3.04 0.90
C VAL A 302 -11.52 2.11 -0.18
N VAL A 303 -12.32 1.10 0.18
CA VAL A 303 -12.94 0.19 -0.79
C VAL A 303 -13.82 0.94 -1.78
N ARG A 304 -14.64 1.88 -1.31
CA ARG A 304 -15.51 2.68 -2.17
C ARG A 304 -14.73 3.59 -3.12
N GLU A 305 -13.63 4.18 -2.66
CA GLU A 305 -12.87 5.14 -3.45
C GLU A 305 -11.89 4.45 -4.41
N TYR A 306 -11.26 3.36 -3.99
CA TYR A 306 -10.07 2.82 -4.63
C TYR A 306 -10.19 1.36 -5.08
N PHE A 307 -10.99 0.54 -4.39
CA PHE A 307 -11.10 -0.90 -4.63
C PHE A 307 -12.55 -1.37 -4.80
N PRO A 308 -13.29 -0.86 -5.79
CA PRO A 308 -14.73 -1.11 -5.89
C PRO A 308 -15.09 -2.59 -6.07
N LEU A 309 -14.19 -3.41 -6.63
CA LEU A 309 -14.39 -4.86 -6.76
C LEU A 309 -14.27 -5.63 -5.44
N ASP A 310 -13.83 -5.01 -4.35
CA ASP A 310 -13.61 -5.69 -3.07
C ASP A 310 -14.87 -5.83 -2.21
N ILE A 311 -15.97 -5.14 -2.57
CA ILE A 311 -17.21 -5.13 -1.79
C ILE A 311 -17.69 -6.57 -1.52
N ASP A 312 -17.85 -7.37 -2.57
CA ASP A 312 -18.31 -8.75 -2.42
C ASP A 312 -17.18 -9.71 -2.02
N PRO A 313 -16.07 -9.81 -2.79
CA PRO A 313 -15.07 -10.84 -2.57
C PRO A 313 -14.27 -10.64 -1.29
N ILE A 314 -14.13 -9.40 -0.79
CA ILE A 314 -13.36 -9.15 0.43
C ILE A 314 -14.28 -8.86 1.61
N LEU A 315 -15.10 -7.81 1.53
CA LEU A 315 -15.88 -7.40 2.70
C LEU A 315 -16.94 -8.45 3.06
N ALA A 316 -17.69 -8.92 2.08
CA ALA A 316 -18.79 -9.86 2.30
C ALA A 316 -18.32 -11.30 2.49
N GLN A 317 -17.44 -11.79 1.62
CA GLN A 317 -17.08 -13.21 1.56
C GLN A 317 -15.92 -13.61 2.48
N GLU A 318 -14.98 -12.70 2.76
CA GLU A 318 -13.78 -13.03 3.53
C GLU A 318 -13.77 -12.38 4.91
N LEU A 319 -13.89 -11.05 4.97
CA LEU A 319 -13.74 -10.29 6.21
C LEU A 319 -14.93 -10.47 7.14
N ALA A 320 -16.17 -10.28 6.67
CA ALA A 320 -17.35 -10.38 7.54
C ALA A 320 -17.48 -11.75 8.24
N PRO A 321 -17.26 -12.91 7.58
CA PRO A 321 -17.28 -14.21 8.25
C PRO A 321 -16.17 -14.39 9.30
N ILE A 322 -15.01 -13.77 9.12
CA ILE A 322 -13.94 -13.78 10.14
C ILE A 322 -14.40 -12.98 11.36
N LEU A 323 -15.02 -11.82 11.15
CA LEU A 323 -15.47 -10.94 12.23
C LEU A 323 -16.66 -11.56 13.01
N ASP A 324 -17.51 -12.35 12.36
CA ASP A 324 -18.63 -13.05 13.03
C ASP A 324 -18.20 -14.13 14.00
N ARG A 325 -17.13 -14.86 13.67
CA ARG A 325 -16.69 -16.02 14.45
C ARG A 325 -16.16 -15.63 15.83
N ASN A 326 -15.85 -14.36 16.02
CA ASN A 326 -15.34 -13.81 17.26
C ASN A 326 -16.52 -13.27 18.10
N GLN A 327 -16.39 -13.27 19.43
CA GLN A 327 -17.47 -13.06 20.42
C GLN A 327 -18.25 -11.72 20.33
N ASN A 328 -18.00 -10.92 19.29
CA ASN A 328 -18.62 -9.64 19.01
C ASN A 328 -19.33 -9.66 17.64
N GLU A 329 -20.39 -10.47 17.54
CA GLU A 329 -21.21 -10.61 16.30
C GLU A 329 -21.67 -9.27 15.72
N SER A 330 -21.75 -8.23 16.56
CA SER A 330 -22.15 -6.87 16.20
C SER A 330 -21.34 -6.24 15.07
N ILE A 331 -20.02 -6.48 15.01
CA ILE A 331 -19.14 -5.84 14.02
C ILE A 331 -19.29 -6.50 12.66
N GLY A 332 -19.32 -7.83 12.62
CA GLY A 332 -19.55 -8.58 11.38
C GLY A 332 -20.94 -8.32 10.81
N MET A 333 -21.97 -8.23 11.67
CA MET A 333 -23.32 -7.78 11.26
C MET A 333 -23.30 -6.36 10.71
N HIS A 334 -22.63 -5.41 11.40
CA HIS A 334 -22.52 -4.03 10.94
C HIS A 334 -21.87 -3.93 9.55
N LEU A 335 -20.77 -4.65 9.33
CA LEU A 335 -20.11 -4.71 8.03
C LEU A 335 -21.03 -5.25 6.94
N ARG A 336 -21.81 -6.30 7.22
CA ARG A 336 -22.82 -6.82 6.27
C ARG A 336 -23.91 -5.81 5.94
N SER A 337 -24.43 -5.09 6.94
CA SER A 337 -25.42 -4.03 6.69
C SER A 337 -24.85 -2.96 5.77
N ILE A 338 -23.59 -2.58 5.95
CA ILE A 338 -22.91 -1.66 5.03
C ILE A 338 -22.78 -2.25 3.64
N VAL A 339 -22.36 -3.52 3.51
CA VAL A 339 -22.25 -4.21 2.21
C VAL A 339 -23.58 -4.20 1.45
N GLU A 340 -24.70 -4.48 2.11
CA GLU A 340 -26.04 -4.42 1.49
C GLU A 340 -26.38 -3.01 0.98
N LEU A 341 -26.05 -1.97 1.76
CA LEU A 341 -26.22 -0.58 1.32
C LEU A 341 -25.36 -0.26 0.10
N LEU A 342 -24.12 -0.75 0.05
CA LEU A 342 -23.22 -0.55 -1.08
C LEU A 342 -23.70 -1.28 -2.34
N ARG A 343 -24.19 -2.52 -2.20
CA ARG A 343 -24.80 -3.30 -3.30
C ARG A 343 -25.99 -2.55 -3.90
N GLY A 344 -26.88 -2.02 -3.05
CA GLY A 344 -28.01 -1.22 -3.50
C GLY A 344 -27.60 0.03 -4.29
N ALA A 345 -26.51 0.70 -3.86
CA ALA A 345 -25.98 1.87 -4.56
C ALA A 345 -25.35 1.55 -5.93
N VAL A 346 -24.75 0.37 -6.10
CA VAL A 346 -24.18 -0.08 -7.38
C VAL A 346 -25.28 -0.46 -8.38
N ILE A 347 -26.32 -1.17 -7.93
CA ILE A 347 -27.43 -1.63 -8.77
C ILE A 347 -28.31 -0.44 -9.23
N GLY A 348 -28.46 0.57 -8.38
CA GLY A 348 -29.30 1.73 -8.63
C GLY A 348 -28.74 2.76 -9.62
N GLY A 349 -27.73 2.40 -10.43
CA GLY A 349 -27.01 3.22 -11.41
C GLY A 349 -27.57 4.63 -11.58
N LYS A 350 -26.94 5.61 -10.92
CA LYS A 350 -27.42 7.00 -10.95
C LYS A 350 -27.28 7.55 -12.37
N GLN A 351 -28.37 7.52 -13.15
CA GLN A 351 -28.54 8.50 -14.21
C GLN A 351 -28.68 9.85 -13.49
N LYS A 352 -27.71 10.75 -13.68
CA LYS A 352 -27.93 12.13 -13.24
C LYS A 352 -29.03 12.69 -14.16
N PRO A 353 -30.09 13.31 -13.61
CA PRO A 353 -30.98 14.11 -14.44
C PRO A 353 -30.13 15.09 -15.24
N GLN A 354 -30.50 15.31 -16.51
CA GLN A 354 -29.93 16.36 -17.35
C GLN A 354 -31.00 17.43 -17.56
N GLN A 355 -31.31 18.16 -16.51
CA GLN A 355 -32.17 19.33 -16.53
C GLN A 355 -31.30 20.59 -16.61
N GLY A 356 -31.01 21.01 -17.84
CA GLY A 356 -30.31 22.27 -18.10
C GLY A 356 -29.37 22.22 -19.29
N LYS A 357 -29.19 23.36 -19.95
CA LYS A 357 -28.20 23.52 -21.03
C LYS A 357 -26.82 23.70 -20.39
N ARG A 358 -26.03 22.63 -20.34
CA ARG A 358 -24.61 22.67 -19.94
C ARG A 358 -23.74 22.95 -21.16
N LEU A 359 -22.68 23.73 -20.97
CA LEU A 359 -21.76 24.11 -22.05
C LEU A 359 -20.66 23.07 -22.26
N TRP A 360 -20.26 22.38 -21.19
CA TRP A 360 -19.09 21.49 -21.19
C TRP A 360 -19.48 20.05 -20.83
N TRP A 361 -18.60 19.11 -21.17
CA TRP A 361 -18.84 17.68 -21.04
C TRP A 361 -17.68 16.96 -20.33
N VAL A 362 -17.96 15.76 -19.82
CA VAL A 362 -16.98 14.89 -19.18
C VAL A 362 -15.91 14.45 -20.16
N GLY A 363 -14.65 14.55 -19.73
CA GLY A 363 -13.47 14.24 -20.54
C GLY A 363 -12.91 15.42 -21.33
N MET A 364 -13.54 16.59 -21.29
CA MET A 364 -13.00 17.80 -21.89
C MET A 364 -11.74 18.26 -21.15
N VAL A 365 -10.68 18.56 -21.90
CA VAL A 365 -9.47 19.22 -21.39
C VAL A 365 -9.65 20.72 -21.50
N PHE A 366 -9.37 21.45 -20.42
CA PHE A 366 -9.65 22.87 -20.31
C PHE A 366 -8.56 23.62 -19.56
N ARG A 367 -8.56 24.95 -19.73
CA ARG A 367 -7.80 25.90 -18.91
C ARG A 367 -8.75 26.64 -17.98
N HIS A 368 -8.39 26.75 -16.70
CA HIS A 368 -9.16 27.56 -15.76
C HIS A 368 -8.95 29.06 -16.04
N LEU A 369 -10.03 29.82 -16.22
CA LEU A 369 -10.01 31.25 -16.59
C LEU A 369 -9.18 32.10 -15.61
N ARG A 370 -9.49 32.03 -14.30
CA ARG A 370 -8.81 32.86 -13.29
C ARG A 370 -7.40 32.41 -12.93
N TYR A 371 -7.16 31.11 -12.79
CA TYR A 371 -5.92 30.56 -12.23
C TYR A 371 -4.97 29.99 -13.29
N GLY A 372 -5.42 29.83 -14.53
CA GLY A 372 -4.60 29.41 -15.68
C GLY A 372 -4.13 27.96 -15.68
N TYR A 373 -4.43 27.17 -14.63
CA TYR A 373 -4.09 25.74 -14.58
C TYR A 373 -4.92 24.94 -15.59
N ILE A 374 -4.42 23.74 -15.94
CA ILE A 374 -5.11 22.83 -16.84
C ILE A 374 -5.68 21.67 -16.08
N GLY A 375 -6.87 21.24 -16.49
CA GLY A 375 -7.49 20.04 -15.98
C GLY A 375 -8.33 19.32 -17.02
N VAL A 376 -8.84 18.17 -16.58
CA VAL A 376 -9.84 17.38 -17.29
C VAL A 376 -11.09 17.26 -16.44
N VAL A 377 -12.25 17.37 -17.07
CA VAL A 377 -13.56 17.20 -16.41
C VAL A 377 -13.82 15.73 -16.12
N LEU A 378 -14.06 15.37 -14.85
CA LEU A 378 -14.37 14.01 -14.42
C LEU A 378 -15.86 13.77 -14.18
N ASP A 379 -16.55 14.78 -13.62
CA ASP A 379 -17.95 14.69 -13.21
C ASP A 379 -18.60 16.09 -13.26
N CYS A 380 -19.93 16.16 -13.31
CA CYS A 380 -20.65 17.43 -13.37
C CYS A 380 -21.94 17.39 -12.54
N ASP A 381 -22.21 18.47 -11.81
CA ASP A 381 -23.49 18.74 -11.14
C ASP A 381 -24.19 19.93 -11.80
N GLU A 382 -25.53 19.91 -11.84
CA GLU A 382 -26.34 20.98 -12.44
C GLU A 382 -26.26 22.31 -11.69
N LYS A 383 -25.93 22.25 -10.40
CA LYS A 383 -25.75 23.39 -9.50
C LYS A 383 -24.65 23.09 -8.49
N CYS A 384 -24.21 24.11 -7.75
CA CYS A 384 -23.26 23.92 -6.66
C CYS A 384 -23.85 23.00 -5.57
N MET A 385 -23.18 21.89 -5.30
CA MET A 385 -23.54 20.93 -4.25
C MET A 385 -22.64 21.03 -3.00
N ALA A 386 -21.76 22.04 -2.95
CA ALA A 386 -20.87 22.26 -1.81
C ALA A 386 -21.62 22.86 -0.61
N GLY A 387 -21.09 22.66 0.60
CA GLY A 387 -21.63 23.26 1.82
C GLY A 387 -21.46 24.79 1.85
N GLU A 388 -22.32 25.48 2.60
CA GLU A 388 -22.35 26.96 2.68
C GLU A 388 -21.00 27.58 3.07
N GLU A 389 -20.26 26.93 3.98
CA GLU A 389 -18.94 27.40 4.40
C GLU A 389 -17.95 27.46 3.22
N TRP A 390 -17.94 26.42 2.38
CA TRP A 390 -17.10 26.35 1.18
C TRP A 390 -17.56 27.35 0.12
N ILE A 391 -18.88 27.48 -0.10
CA ILE A 391 -19.48 28.46 -1.01
C ILE A 391 -18.99 29.88 -0.67
N ARG A 392 -19.05 30.23 0.62
CA ARG A 392 -18.57 31.52 1.12
C ARG A 392 -17.07 31.68 0.98
N GLN A 393 -16.28 30.66 1.34
CA GLN A 393 -14.82 30.69 1.24
C GLN A 393 -14.34 30.87 -0.21
N MET A 394 -14.99 30.20 -1.16
CA MET A 394 -14.64 30.25 -2.58
C MET A 394 -15.32 31.39 -3.34
N GLY A 395 -16.16 32.19 -2.66
CA GLY A 395 -16.84 33.34 -3.24
C GLY A 395 -17.82 32.99 -4.36
N VAL A 396 -18.48 31.82 -4.29
CA VAL A 396 -19.38 31.33 -5.35
C VAL A 396 -20.52 32.33 -5.64
N ASP A 397 -21.05 32.99 -4.61
CA ASP A 397 -22.13 33.97 -4.76
C ASP A 397 -21.70 35.24 -5.51
N SER A 398 -20.40 35.49 -5.63
CA SER A 398 -19.84 36.62 -6.38
C SER A 398 -19.64 36.33 -7.88
N LEU A 399 -19.89 35.10 -8.32
CA LEU A 399 -19.81 34.71 -9.73
C LEU A 399 -21.00 35.24 -10.52
N ALA A 400 -20.80 35.50 -11.82
CA ALA A 400 -21.82 36.07 -12.70
C ALA A 400 -23.14 35.26 -12.72
N ARG A 401 -23.05 33.93 -12.70
CA ARG A 401 -24.20 33.03 -12.59
C ARG A 401 -24.36 32.37 -11.22
N GLY A 402 -23.59 32.83 -10.22
CA GLY A 402 -23.67 32.34 -8.82
C GLY A 402 -23.54 30.82 -8.69
N GLY A 403 -24.16 30.26 -7.65
CA GLY A 403 -24.20 28.81 -7.37
C GLY A 403 -25.26 28.01 -8.15
N SER A 404 -26.10 28.67 -8.95
CA SER A 404 -27.15 28.02 -9.74
C SER A 404 -26.67 27.51 -11.11
N GLN A 405 -25.45 27.91 -11.52
CA GLN A 405 -24.80 27.37 -12.71
C GLN A 405 -24.25 25.95 -12.47
N PRO A 406 -23.95 25.19 -13.54
CA PRO A 406 -23.27 23.91 -13.42
C PRO A 406 -21.89 24.02 -12.77
N PHE A 407 -21.53 23.01 -11.99
CA PHE A 407 -20.19 22.86 -11.42
C PHE A 407 -19.59 21.52 -11.87
N TYR A 408 -18.27 21.52 -12.06
CA TYR A 408 -17.53 20.40 -12.59
C TYR A 408 -16.48 19.94 -11.59
N THR A 409 -16.45 18.65 -11.30
CA THR A 409 -15.32 18.03 -10.61
C THR A 409 -14.24 17.75 -11.65
N VAL A 410 -13.04 18.25 -11.41
CA VAL A 410 -11.93 18.18 -12.36
C VAL A 410 -10.68 17.61 -11.72
N LEU A 411 -9.83 16.97 -12.52
CA LEU A 411 -8.46 16.63 -12.16
C LEU A 411 -7.51 17.62 -12.83
N ALA A 412 -6.73 18.35 -12.05
CA ALA A 412 -5.71 19.26 -12.56
C ALA A 412 -4.39 18.53 -12.86
N THR A 413 -3.53 19.13 -13.67
CA THR A 413 -2.20 18.58 -14.04
C THR A 413 -1.24 18.42 -12.85
N ASP A 414 -1.55 19.01 -11.70
CA ASP A 414 -0.83 18.85 -10.43
C ASP A 414 -1.35 17.68 -9.58
N GLY A 415 -2.35 16.93 -10.06
CA GLY A 415 -2.97 15.81 -9.35
C GLY A 415 -4.09 16.19 -8.38
N SER A 416 -4.35 17.48 -8.18
CA SER A 416 -5.43 17.93 -7.31
C SER A 416 -6.81 17.73 -7.97
N SER A 417 -7.77 17.25 -7.17
CA SER A 417 -9.19 17.29 -7.55
C SER A 417 -9.79 18.63 -7.12
N ARG A 418 -10.47 19.33 -8.02
CA ARG A 418 -11.04 20.67 -7.79
C ARG A 418 -12.51 20.70 -8.22
N TYR A 419 -13.29 21.60 -7.62
CA TYR A 419 -14.69 21.83 -7.97
C TYR A 419 -14.82 23.22 -8.60
N VAL A 420 -15.22 23.27 -9.87
CA VAL A 420 -15.04 24.44 -10.74
C VAL A 420 -16.39 24.86 -11.33
N ALA A 421 -16.73 26.14 -11.20
CA ALA A 421 -17.91 26.71 -11.83
C ALA A 421 -17.78 26.74 -13.37
N GLU A 422 -18.88 26.52 -14.09
CA GLU A 422 -18.90 26.52 -15.57
C GLU A 422 -18.29 27.79 -16.19
N ASP A 423 -18.51 28.94 -15.58
CA ASP A 423 -17.97 30.25 -16.01
C ASP A 423 -16.43 30.32 -16.02
N ASN A 424 -15.77 29.44 -15.27
CA ASN A 424 -14.31 29.44 -15.14
C ASN A 424 -13.60 28.44 -16.06
N ILE A 425 -14.33 27.77 -16.96
CA ILE A 425 -13.79 26.74 -17.85
C ILE A 425 -13.62 27.29 -19.27
N ILE A 426 -12.40 27.19 -19.81
CA ILE A 426 -12.07 27.54 -21.21
C ILE A 426 -11.56 26.28 -21.94
N PRO A 427 -12.18 25.86 -23.07
CA PRO A 427 -11.68 24.72 -23.84
C PRO A 427 -10.29 24.98 -24.44
N LEU A 428 -9.52 23.91 -24.69
CA LEU A 428 -8.21 24.00 -25.34
C LEU A 428 -8.26 23.67 -26.84
N PRO A 429 -7.69 24.48 -27.73
CA PRO A 429 -6.79 25.59 -27.45
C PRO A 429 -7.54 26.83 -26.97
N ALA A 430 -6.94 27.53 -26.00
CA ALA A 430 -7.48 28.80 -25.53
C ALA A 430 -7.45 29.83 -26.69
N PRO A 431 -8.44 30.73 -26.81
CA PRO A 431 -8.46 31.75 -27.85
C PRO A 431 -7.17 32.59 -27.89
N GLU A 432 -6.75 33.01 -29.09
CA GLU A 432 -5.47 33.69 -29.39
C GLU A 432 -5.19 35.01 -28.63
N GLY A 433 -6.15 35.52 -27.83
CA GLY A 433 -6.00 36.72 -27.00
C GLY A 433 -5.04 36.59 -25.81
N ASP A 434 -4.64 35.36 -25.43
CA ASP A 434 -3.72 35.06 -24.33
C ASP A 434 -2.27 34.78 -24.82
N ALA A 435 -1.83 35.53 -25.83
CA ALA A 435 -0.55 35.36 -26.55
C ALA A 435 0.75 35.53 -25.72
N GLN A 436 0.69 35.60 -24.39
CA GLN A 436 1.88 35.69 -23.52
C GLN A 436 2.34 34.36 -22.91
N ARG A 437 1.65 33.24 -23.14
CA ARG A 437 2.12 31.92 -22.69
C ARG A 437 2.15 30.98 -23.89
N GLY A 438 3.37 30.58 -24.28
CA GLY A 438 3.69 29.94 -25.56
C GLY A 438 2.80 28.76 -25.97
N THR A 439 2.85 28.42 -27.26
CA THR A 439 2.15 27.28 -27.88
C THR A 439 2.26 26.04 -27.00
N GLN A 440 1.18 25.71 -26.31
CA GLN A 440 1.15 24.61 -25.36
C GLN A 440 1.01 23.29 -26.11
N ASP A 441 2.00 22.41 -25.97
CA ASP A 441 1.96 21.07 -26.56
C ASP A 441 0.83 20.25 -25.91
N ILE A 442 -0.18 19.92 -26.72
CA ILE A 442 -1.34 19.15 -26.28
C ILE A 442 -0.94 17.72 -25.87
N ARG A 443 0.09 17.13 -26.49
CA ARG A 443 0.60 15.80 -26.11
C ARG A 443 1.21 15.83 -24.73
N GLU A 444 2.02 16.85 -24.43
CA GLU A 444 2.63 16.98 -23.11
C GLU A 444 1.57 17.20 -22.03
N THR A 445 0.55 18.00 -22.34
CA THR A 445 -0.61 18.21 -21.47
C THR A 445 -1.32 16.89 -21.14
N VAL A 446 -1.59 16.05 -22.14
CA VAL A 446 -2.18 14.72 -21.95
C VAL A 446 -1.28 13.83 -21.09
N ARG A 447 0.04 13.84 -21.32
CA ARG A 447 0.99 13.07 -20.48
C ARG A 447 0.96 13.51 -19.01
N MET A 448 0.92 14.82 -18.76
CA MET A 448 0.84 15.35 -17.40
C MET A 448 -0.45 14.90 -16.71
N LEU A 449 -1.60 15.00 -17.38
CA LEU A 449 -2.89 14.56 -16.81
C LEU A 449 -2.92 13.05 -16.52
N MET A 450 -2.37 12.22 -17.41
CA MET A 450 -2.28 10.78 -17.20
C MET A 450 -1.38 10.39 -16.02
N LYS A 451 -0.32 11.17 -15.75
CA LYS A 451 0.55 10.99 -14.58
C LYS A 451 -0.08 11.52 -13.29
N ALA A 452 -0.83 12.62 -13.36
CA ALA A 452 -1.39 13.33 -12.22
C ALA A 452 -2.48 12.54 -11.46
N GLY A 453 -3.21 11.64 -12.12
CA GLY A 453 -4.29 10.90 -11.47
C GLY A 453 -4.61 9.58 -12.16
N THR A 454 -3.59 8.74 -12.39
CA THR A 454 -3.68 7.51 -13.20
C THR A 454 -4.89 6.64 -12.84
N TRP A 455 -5.21 6.42 -11.56
CA TRP A 455 -6.36 5.58 -11.17
C TRP A 455 -7.70 6.20 -11.54
N LYS A 456 -7.92 7.48 -11.23
CA LYS A 456 -9.17 8.19 -11.61
C LYS A 456 -9.31 8.26 -13.14
N MET A 457 -8.22 8.54 -13.84
CA MET A 457 -8.21 8.60 -15.30
C MET A 457 -8.56 7.25 -15.93
N GLU A 458 -7.87 6.18 -15.53
CA GLU A 458 -8.11 4.84 -16.11
C GLU A 458 -9.48 4.25 -15.67
N GLN A 459 -10.05 4.70 -14.55
CA GLN A 459 -11.40 4.32 -14.11
C GLN A 459 -12.49 5.03 -14.92
N THR A 460 -12.35 6.35 -15.11
CA THR A 460 -13.38 7.20 -15.74
C THR A 460 -13.36 7.13 -17.26
N PHE A 461 -12.20 6.94 -17.89
CA PHE A 461 -12.05 7.06 -19.35
C PHE A 461 -11.60 5.78 -20.02
N SER A 462 -12.12 5.53 -21.22
CA SER A 462 -11.81 4.34 -22.04
C SER A 462 -10.50 4.50 -22.82
N ARG A 463 -10.26 5.70 -23.34
CA ARG A 463 -9.06 6.10 -24.11
C ARG A 463 -8.93 7.63 -24.10
N VAL A 464 -7.86 8.12 -24.73
CA VAL A 464 -7.67 9.54 -25.05
C VAL A 464 -7.53 9.70 -26.55
N GLU A 465 -8.22 10.69 -27.11
CA GLU A 465 -8.11 11.10 -28.51
C GLU A 465 -7.42 12.47 -28.56
N VAL A 466 -6.45 12.61 -29.47
CA VAL A 466 -5.64 13.83 -29.62
C VAL A 466 -5.67 14.27 -31.07
N ASN A 467 -6.00 15.54 -31.30
CA ASN A 467 -5.89 16.21 -32.58
C ASN A 467 -4.86 17.33 -32.46
N GLU A 468 -3.64 17.08 -32.95
CA GLU A 468 -2.53 18.02 -32.87
C GLU A 468 -2.71 19.25 -33.75
N GLU A 469 -3.33 19.10 -34.92
CA GLU A 469 -3.59 20.21 -35.85
C GLU A 469 -4.52 21.24 -35.21
N LEU A 470 -5.52 20.76 -34.47
CA LEU A 470 -6.45 21.63 -33.75
C LEU A 470 -5.98 21.96 -32.32
N GLY A 471 -4.88 21.38 -31.83
CA GLY A 471 -4.43 21.54 -30.45
C GLY A 471 -5.43 21.02 -29.40
N ARG A 472 -6.25 20.00 -29.76
CA ARG A 472 -7.35 19.48 -28.92
C ARG A 472 -7.02 18.09 -28.37
N ALA A 473 -7.49 17.82 -27.17
CA ALA A 473 -7.53 16.48 -26.59
C ALA A 473 -8.89 16.22 -25.95
N TRP A 474 -9.32 14.98 -26.00
CA TRP A 474 -10.56 14.52 -25.39
C TRP A 474 -10.34 13.14 -24.75
N PHE A 475 -10.66 13.05 -23.46
CA PHE A 475 -10.70 11.79 -22.76
C PHE A 475 -12.07 11.15 -22.92
N VAL A 476 -12.12 10.05 -23.66
CA VAL A 476 -13.40 9.44 -24.03
C VAL A 476 -14.01 8.75 -22.81
N PRO A 477 -15.24 9.09 -22.40
CA PRO A 477 -15.91 8.44 -21.27
C PRO A 477 -15.88 6.91 -21.37
N GLY A 478 -15.68 6.27 -20.23
CA GLY A 478 -15.85 4.84 -20.08
C GLY A 478 -17.31 4.40 -20.17
N VAL A 479 -17.58 3.09 -20.21
CA VAL A 479 -18.95 2.58 -20.36
C VAL A 479 -19.89 3.09 -19.27
N ASP A 480 -19.46 3.03 -18.00
CA ASP A 480 -20.29 3.48 -16.88
C ASP A 480 -20.45 5.00 -16.88
N THR A 481 -19.37 5.75 -17.14
CA THR A 481 -19.42 7.22 -17.26
C THR A 481 -20.31 7.66 -18.41
N ALA A 482 -20.28 6.97 -19.56
CA ALA A 482 -21.16 7.24 -20.69
C ALA A 482 -22.63 6.92 -20.39
N ARG A 483 -22.92 5.92 -19.54
CA ARG A 483 -24.29 5.67 -19.06
C ARG A 483 -24.79 6.78 -18.14
N THR A 484 -23.91 7.34 -17.30
CA THR A 484 -24.25 8.51 -16.47
C THR A 484 -24.41 9.78 -17.30
N TYR A 485 -23.61 9.93 -18.37
CA TYR A 485 -23.55 11.10 -19.24
C TYR A 485 -23.69 10.74 -20.73
N PRO A 486 -24.89 10.32 -21.19
CA PRO A 486 -25.06 9.79 -22.54
C PRO A 486 -24.80 10.80 -23.67
N GLY A 487 -25.02 12.10 -23.43
CA GLY A 487 -24.80 13.17 -24.42
C GLY A 487 -23.34 13.59 -24.58
N ASP A 488 -22.50 13.35 -23.59
CA ASP A 488 -21.14 13.89 -23.52
C ASP A 488 -20.21 13.24 -24.55
N THR A 489 -20.50 11.99 -24.91
CA THR A 489 -19.72 11.27 -25.92
C THR A 489 -19.90 11.87 -27.32
N GLU A 490 -21.08 12.39 -27.63
CA GLU A 490 -21.33 13.06 -28.91
C GLU A 490 -20.63 14.43 -28.95
N MET A 491 -20.75 15.21 -27.87
CA MET A 491 -20.11 16.52 -27.74
C MET A 491 -18.60 16.44 -27.93
N GLY A 492 -17.94 15.48 -27.26
CA GLY A 492 -16.50 15.27 -27.41
C GLY A 492 -16.07 14.85 -28.81
N ARG A 493 -16.89 14.05 -29.50
CA ARG A 493 -16.62 13.64 -30.90
C ARG A 493 -16.70 14.83 -31.86
N VAL A 494 -17.76 15.65 -31.76
CA VAL A 494 -17.92 16.87 -32.57
C VAL A 494 -16.75 17.83 -32.33
N TYR A 495 -16.34 17.97 -31.07
CA TYR A 495 -15.20 18.79 -30.67
C TYR A 495 -13.86 18.33 -31.26
N ILE A 496 -13.51 17.05 -31.14
CA ILE A 496 -12.20 16.57 -31.63
C ILE A 496 -12.10 16.63 -33.16
N GLN A 497 -13.24 16.60 -33.87
CA GLN A 497 -13.34 16.71 -35.33
C GLN A 497 -13.35 18.16 -35.86
N GLY A 498 -13.38 19.17 -34.98
CA GLY A 498 -13.44 20.58 -35.41
C GLY A 498 -14.82 21.03 -35.89
N LEU A 499 -15.88 20.29 -35.55
CA LEU A 499 -17.26 20.56 -35.97
C LEU A 499 -18.07 21.32 -34.89
N TRP A 500 -17.39 21.82 -33.86
CA TRP A 500 -17.96 22.45 -32.66
C TRP A 500 -17.99 23.97 -32.77
#